data_AF-A0A5B6X051-F1
#
_entry.id   AF-A0A5B6X051-F1
#
_cell.length_a   1.000
_cell.length_b   1.000
_cell.length_c   1.000
_cell.angle_alpha   90.00
_cell.angle_beta   90.00
_cell.angle_gamma   90.00
#
_symmetry.space_group_name_H-M   'P 1'
#
loop_
_entity.id
_entity.type
_entity.pdbx_description
1 polymer ?
#
loop_
_entity_poly.entity_id
_entity_poly.type
_entity_poly.pdbx_seq_one_letter_code
_entity_poly.pdbx_strand_id
1 'polypeptide(L)'
;MSIDDSTRYCWVYFLKQKSKVAEVFWKFKTLDKNQANYKLKMLKSDNRTGYTANKFEKYCKEARIHHQLTNIYTPLINQVCERKNMIVMDMASIWLYLICSCTICEEKQTRKKITVRYLGYNNNNNNNKKGYKIFDPFTSKVIVSRYVKFDESRT
;
A
#
# COMPACT_ATOMS: atom_id res chain seq x y z
N MET A 1 -3.78 -7.79 0.03
CA MET A 1 -3.53 -8.35 1.37
C MET A 1 -4.48 -9.51 1.57
N SER A 2 -4.01 -10.59 2.18
CA SER A 2 -4.83 -11.77 2.53
C SER A 2 -4.64 -12.07 4.01
N ILE A 3 -5.69 -12.50 4.70
CA ILE A 3 -5.69 -12.76 6.15
C ILE A 3 -6.24 -14.17 6.38
N ASP A 4 -5.57 -14.94 7.23
CA ASP A 4 -6.11 -16.20 7.74
C ASP A 4 -7.07 -15.93 8.91
N ASP A 5 -8.29 -16.47 8.83
CA ASP A 5 -9.31 -16.32 9.86
C ASP A 5 -8.92 -17.05 11.16
N SER A 6 -8.18 -18.16 11.06
CA SER A 6 -7.81 -19.00 12.21
C SER A 6 -6.63 -18.43 13.01
N THR A 7 -5.52 -18.14 12.34
CA THR A 7 -4.28 -17.66 12.98
C THR A 7 -4.18 -16.14 13.05
N ARG A 8 -5.07 -15.41 12.36
CA ARG A 8 -4.97 -13.95 12.14
C ARG A 8 -3.70 -13.50 11.41
N TYR A 9 -2.92 -14.45 10.89
CA TYR A 9 -1.73 -14.19 10.10
C TYR A 9 -2.10 -13.47 8.80
N CYS A 10 -1.24 -12.56 8.37
CA CYS A 10 -1.52 -11.67 7.25
C CYS A 10 -0.38 -11.70 6.24
N TRP A 11 -0.74 -11.89 4.98
CA TRP A 11 0.20 -11.80 3.86
C TRP A 11 -0.05 -10.53 3.06
N VAL A 12 1.01 -9.77 2.81
CA VAL A 12 1.00 -8.55 2.01
C VAL A 12 1.85 -8.78 0.77
N TYR A 13 1.26 -8.52 -0.40
CA TYR A 13 1.93 -8.63 -1.69
C TYR A 13 1.80 -7.31 -2.44
N PHE A 14 2.93 -6.79 -2.91
CA PHE A 14 2.98 -5.62 -3.77
C PHE A 14 2.68 -6.04 -5.21
N LEU A 15 1.68 -5.40 -5.81
CA LEU A 15 1.24 -5.68 -7.17
C LEU A 15 1.32 -4.41 -8.01
N LYS A 16 1.96 -4.50 -9.19
CA LYS A 16 1.98 -3.38 -10.15
C LYS A 16 0.59 -3.11 -10.77
N GLN A 17 -0.25 -4.13 -10.90
CA GLN A 17 -1.58 -4.03 -11.51
C GLN A 17 -2.59 -4.93 -10.79
N LYS A 18 -3.82 -4.44 -10.63
CA LYS A 18 -4.93 -5.18 -9.98
C LYS A 18 -5.34 -6.46 -10.74
N SER A 19 -5.11 -6.51 -12.05
CA SER A 19 -5.41 -7.68 -12.90
C SER A 19 -4.55 -8.92 -12.54
N LYS A 20 -3.39 -8.72 -11.90
CA LYS A 20 -2.44 -9.80 -11.55
C LYS A 20 -2.75 -10.48 -10.21
N VAL A 21 -3.75 -10.01 -9.47
CA VAL A 21 -4.10 -10.53 -8.14
C VAL A 21 -4.34 -12.06 -8.18
N ALA A 22 -5.12 -12.56 -9.15
CA ALA A 22 -5.40 -13.99 -9.27
C ALA A 22 -4.14 -14.85 -9.50
N GLU A 23 -3.23 -14.38 -10.37
CA GLU A 23 -2.03 -15.13 -10.73
C GLU A 23 -1.06 -15.21 -9.54
N VAL A 24 -0.82 -14.08 -8.88
CA VAL A 24 0.08 -14.00 -7.72
C VAL A 24 -0.49 -14.78 -6.53
N PHE A 25 -1.80 -14.69 -6.31
CA PHE A 25 -2.46 -15.45 -5.25
C PHE A 25 -2.28 -16.96 -5.42
N TRP A 26 -2.32 -17.48 -6.64
CA TRP A 26 -2.13 -18.91 -6.86
C TRP A 26 -0.70 -19.38 -6.76
N LYS A 27 0.27 -18.59 -7.26
CA LYS A 27 1.68 -18.84 -6.99
C LYS A 27 1.93 -18.96 -5.49
N PHE A 28 1.36 -18.04 -4.71
CA PHE A 28 1.43 -18.08 -3.26
C PHE A 28 0.79 -19.35 -2.66
N LYS A 29 -0.46 -19.68 -3.00
CA LYS A 29 -1.12 -20.88 -2.46
C LYS A 29 -0.35 -22.18 -2.74
N THR A 30 0.36 -22.27 -3.87
CA THR A 30 1.22 -23.41 -4.16
C THR A 30 2.45 -23.44 -3.23
N LEU A 31 3.06 -22.29 -2.95
CA LEU A 31 4.16 -22.17 -1.98
C LEU A 31 3.70 -22.49 -0.55
N ASP A 32 2.55 -21.97 -0.14
CA ASP A 32 2.00 -22.13 1.21
C ASP A 32 1.62 -23.60 1.49
N LYS A 33 1.10 -24.30 0.47
CA LYS A 33 0.88 -25.76 0.54
C LYS A 33 2.17 -26.55 0.74
N ASN A 34 3.26 -26.14 0.10
CA ASN A 34 4.54 -26.83 0.20
C ASN A 34 5.25 -26.54 1.53
N GLN A 35 5.06 -25.36 2.10
CA GLN A 35 5.74 -24.95 3.34
C GLN A 35 4.95 -25.32 4.60
N ALA A 36 3.62 -25.20 4.57
CA ALA A 36 2.81 -25.26 5.78
C ALA A 36 1.98 -26.54 5.92
N ASN A 37 1.95 -27.41 4.89
CA ASN A 37 1.12 -28.63 4.84
C ASN A 37 -0.40 -28.40 5.10
N TYR A 38 -0.84 -27.14 5.16
CA TYR A 38 -2.23 -26.75 5.34
C TYR A 38 -2.92 -26.57 3.99
N LYS A 39 -4.13 -27.12 3.87
CA LYS A 39 -4.96 -26.99 2.66
C LYS A 39 -5.98 -25.88 2.85
N LEU A 40 -5.89 -24.83 2.02
CA LEU A 40 -6.91 -23.79 1.93
C LEU A 40 -8.27 -24.43 1.61
N LYS A 41 -9.24 -24.31 2.53
CA LYS A 41 -10.60 -24.90 2.39
C LYS A 41 -11.60 -23.92 1.78
N MET A 42 -11.53 -22.66 2.18
CA MET A 42 -12.47 -21.62 1.79
C MET A 42 -11.73 -20.32 1.50
N LEU A 43 -12.17 -19.61 0.46
CA LEU A 43 -11.70 -18.29 0.09
C LEU A 43 -12.87 -17.32 0.18
N LYS A 44 -12.74 -16.24 0.96
CA LYS A 44 -13.71 -15.14 1.00
C LYS A 44 -13.13 -13.95 0.22
N SER A 45 -13.85 -13.44 -0.77
CA SER A 45 -13.46 -12.22 -1.49
C SER A 45 -14.65 -11.30 -1.71
N ASP A 46 -14.38 -10.01 -1.86
CA ASP A 46 -15.40 -9.01 -2.17
C ASP A 46 -15.97 -9.21 -3.58
N ASN A 47 -17.28 -8.99 -3.74
CA ASN A 47 -17.96 -9.08 -5.03
C ASN A 47 -17.73 -7.84 -5.92
N ARG A 48 -16.59 -7.15 -5.78
CA ARG A 48 -16.33 -5.93 -6.56
C ARG A 48 -15.92 -6.32 -7.97
N THR A 49 -16.89 -6.19 -8.87
CA THR A 49 -16.88 -6.55 -10.28
C THR A 49 -15.68 -5.98 -11.05
N GLY A 50 -15.14 -6.77 -11.97
CA GLY A 50 -14.29 -6.25 -13.02
C GLY A 50 -13.54 -7.30 -13.83
N TYR A 51 -12.52 -7.93 -13.25
CA TYR A 51 -11.53 -8.65 -14.07
C TYR A 51 -10.98 -9.94 -13.45
N THR A 52 -11.13 -10.08 -12.14
CA THR A 52 -10.51 -11.17 -11.38
C THR A 52 -11.51 -12.29 -11.06
N ALA A 53 -12.81 -12.00 -10.99
CA ALA A 53 -13.85 -12.94 -10.58
C ALA A 53 -13.86 -14.24 -11.42
N ASN A 54 -13.92 -14.15 -12.75
CA ASN A 54 -14.00 -15.34 -13.61
C ASN A 54 -12.75 -16.23 -13.52
N LYS A 55 -11.55 -15.62 -13.42
CA LYS A 55 -10.30 -16.36 -13.22
C LYS A 55 -10.31 -17.03 -11.84
N PHE A 56 -10.65 -16.29 -10.79
CA PHE A 56 -10.75 -16.83 -9.44
C PHE A 56 -11.73 -18.00 -9.35
N GLU A 57 -12.89 -17.89 -9.97
CA GLU A 57 -13.91 -18.93 -9.96
C GLU A 57 -13.41 -20.21 -10.63
N LYS A 58 -12.83 -20.10 -11.84
CA LYS A 58 -12.26 -21.25 -12.57
C LYS A 58 -11.23 -21.99 -11.72
N TYR A 59 -10.30 -21.25 -11.14
CA TYR A 59 -9.25 -21.85 -10.32
C TYR A 59 -9.75 -22.40 -8.98
N CYS A 60 -10.74 -21.78 -8.35
CA CYS A 60 -11.34 -22.31 -7.12
C CYS A 60 -12.03 -23.66 -7.40
N LYS A 61 -12.71 -23.79 -8.55
CA LYS A 61 -13.28 -25.06 -9.01
C LYS A 61 -12.21 -26.13 -9.20
N GLU A 62 -11.13 -25.81 -9.92
CA GLU A 62 -9.99 -26.73 -10.14
C GLU A 62 -9.32 -27.16 -8.82
N ALA A 63 -9.14 -26.22 -7.89
CA ALA A 63 -8.50 -26.48 -6.61
C ALA A 63 -9.42 -27.11 -5.55
N ARG A 64 -10.72 -27.31 -5.86
CA ARG A 64 -11.78 -27.75 -4.94
C ARG A 64 -11.85 -26.88 -3.68
N ILE A 65 -11.80 -25.55 -3.88
CA ILE A 65 -11.89 -24.55 -2.82
C ILE A 65 -13.28 -23.91 -2.88
N HIS A 66 -13.94 -23.81 -1.72
CA HIS A 66 -15.20 -23.07 -1.63
C HIS A 66 -14.93 -21.58 -1.73
N HIS A 67 -15.40 -20.95 -2.80
CA HIS A 67 -15.30 -19.50 -2.98
C HIS A 67 -16.60 -18.85 -2.48
N GLN A 68 -16.48 -18.05 -1.43
CA GLN A 68 -17.58 -17.26 -0.89
C GLN A 68 -17.39 -15.80 -1.29
N LEU A 69 -18.32 -15.29 -2.11
CA LEU A 69 -18.36 -13.88 -2.43
C LEU A 69 -19.09 -13.15 -1.30
N THR A 70 -18.41 -12.23 -0.62
CA THR A 70 -19.08 -11.35 0.34
C THR A 70 -19.87 -10.31 -0.43
N ASN A 71 -21.15 -10.15 -0.07
CA ASN A 71 -21.98 -9.09 -0.62
C ASN A 71 -21.35 -7.74 -0.24
N ILE A 72 -21.45 -6.76 -1.13
CA ILE A 72 -20.86 -5.41 -0.97
C ILE A 72 -21.27 -4.78 0.38
N TYR A 73 -22.44 -5.20 0.90
CA TYR A 73 -23.04 -4.74 2.14
C TYR A 73 -22.81 -5.64 3.37
N THR A 74 -21.77 -6.48 3.39
CA THR A 74 -21.37 -7.21 4.60
C THR A 74 -20.11 -6.58 5.21
N PRO A 75 -20.23 -5.40 5.86
CA PRO A 75 -19.10 -4.63 6.33
C PRO A 75 -18.25 -5.41 7.33
N LEU A 76 -18.82 -6.26 8.17
CA LEU A 76 -18.10 -6.93 9.26
C LEU A 76 -16.91 -7.79 8.78
N ILE A 77 -17.09 -8.52 7.67
CA ILE A 77 -16.08 -9.46 7.16
C ILE A 77 -14.95 -8.71 6.44
N ASN A 78 -15.29 -7.67 5.67
CA ASN A 78 -14.30 -6.84 5.00
C ASN A 78 -13.62 -5.84 5.94
N GLN A 79 -14.28 -5.45 7.04
CA GLN A 79 -13.78 -4.45 7.97
C GLN A 79 -12.46 -4.85 8.63
N VAL A 80 -12.22 -6.16 8.87
CA VAL A 80 -10.93 -6.62 9.40
C VAL A 80 -9.82 -6.41 8.36
N CYS A 81 -10.05 -6.81 7.12
CA CYS A 81 -9.12 -6.59 6.01
C CYS A 81 -8.89 -5.10 5.74
N GLU A 82 -9.95 -4.29 5.75
CA GLU A 82 -9.89 -2.85 5.53
C GLU A 82 -9.11 -2.14 6.64
N ARG A 83 -9.41 -2.42 7.90
CA ARG A 83 -8.68 -1.85 9.05
C ARG A 83 -7.19 -2.21 8.99
N LYS A 84 -6.87 -3.48 8.72
CA LYS A 84 -5.45 -3.88 8.60
C LYS A 84 -4.77 -3.24 7.40
N ASN A 85 -5.46 -3.11 6.27
CA ASN A 85 -4.92 -2.43 5.10
C ASN A 85 -4.67 -0.94 5.38
N MET A 86 -5.57 -0.27 6.12
CA MET A 86 -5.39 1.11 6.56
C MET A 86 -4.14 1.26 7.44
N ILE A 87 -3.99 0.39 8.45
CA ILE A 87 -2.80 0.40 9.33
C ILE A 87 -1.51 0.19 8.54
N VAL A 88 -1.48 -0.75 7.60
CA VAL A 88 -0.29 -1.00 6.76
C VAL A 88 0.06 0.22 5.90
N MET A 89 -0.95 0.88 5.31
CA MET A 89 -0.76 2.10 4.52
C MET A 89 -0.30 3.29 5.37
N ASP A 90 -0.85 3.44 6.56
CA ASP A 90 -0.45 4.48 7.52
C ASP A 90 0.99 4.27 7.97
N MET A 91 1.37 3.03 8.30
CA MET A 91 2.75 2.68 8.60
C MET A 91 3.66 3.01 7.42
N ALA A 92 3.34 2.56 6.20
CA ALA A 92 4.16 2.86 5.02
C ALA A 92 4.33 4.38 4.81
N SER A 93 3.27 5.16 5.07
CA SER A 93 3.31 6.62 4.98
C SER A 93 4.21 7.23 6.06
N ILE A 94 4.07 6.79 7.32
CA ILE A 94 4.91 7.25 8.43
C ILE A 94 6.38 6.91 8.18
N TRP A 95 6.67 5.68 7.73
CA TRP A 95 8.02 5.24 7.38
C TRP A 95 8.61 6.11 6.27
N LEU A 96 7.82 6.43 5.23
CA LEU A 96 8.23 7.37 4.20
C LEU A 96 8.53 8.76 4.78
N TYR A 97 7.70 9.28 5.68
CA TYR A 97 7.92 10.60 6.30
C TYR A 97 9.15 10.63 7.22
N LEU A 98 9.47 9.53 7.90
CA LEU A 98 10.59 9.46 8.84
C LEU A 98 11.92 9.20 8.15
N ILE A 99 11.94 8.36 7.11
CA ILE A 99 13.17 7.92 6.44
C ILE A 99 13.56 8.83 5.28
N CYS A 100 12.57 9.41 4.58
CA CYS A 100 12.84 10.20 3.39
C CYS A 100 13.35 11.59 3.77
N SER A 101 14.64 11.66 4.09
CA SER A 101 15.38 12.91 4.17
C SER A 101 15.55 13.47 2.77
N CYS A 102 14.97 14.63 2.53
CA CYS A 102 15.09 15.36 1.28
C CYS A 102 16.10 16.48 1.44
N THR A 103 16.63 16.96 0.33
CA THR A 103 17.42 18.19 0.33
C THR A 103 16.79 19.23 -0.57
N ILE A 104 16.66 20.44 -0.06
CA ILE A 104 16.25 21.60 -0.85
C ILE A 104 17.52 22.31 -1.30
N CYS A 105 17.56 22.66 -2.59
CA CYS A 105 18.49 23.67 -3.09
C CYS A 105 17.71 24.98 -3.20
N GLU A 106 17.97 25.95 -2.32
CA GLU A 106 17.41 27.30 -2.48
C GLU A 106 18.12 28.04 -3.63
N GLU A 107 17.34 28.73 -4.46
CA GLU A 107 17.78 29.30 -5.74
C GLU A 107 18.21 30.77 -5.65
N LYS A 108 18.60 31.28 -4.46
CA LYS A 108 19.10 32.66 -4.33
C LYS A 108 20.47 32.69 -3.67
N GLN A 109 21.48 32.68 -4.53
CA GLN A 109 22.86 33.15 -4.32
C GLN A 109 23.73 32.50 -3.23
N THR A 110 23.23 31.53 -2.46
CA THR A 110 24.06 30.61 -1.65
C THR A 110 23.60 29.18 -1.82
N ARG A 111 24.43 28.30 -2.39
CA ARG A 111 24.17 26.85 -2.54
C ARG A 111 24.21 26.14 -1.18
N LYS A 112 23.30 26.44 -0.26
CA LYS A 112 23.16 25.70 1.00
C LYS A 112 22.21 24.53 0.76
N LYS A 113 22.75 23.31 0.84
CA LYS A 113 21.97 22.06 0.80
C LYS A 113 21.41 21.84 2.20
N ILE A 114 20.12 22.09 2.40
CA ILE A 114 19.48 21.89 3.71
C ILE A 114 18.80 20.53 3.71
N THR A 115 19.14 19.69 4.69
CA THR A 115 18.46 18.42 4.93
C THR A 115 17.15 18.67 5.65
N VAL A 116 16.06 18.25 5.04
CA VAL A 116 14.69 18.54 5.43
C VAL A 116 13.84 17.27 5.34
N ARG A 117 12.73 17.21 6.09
CA ARG A 117 11.85 16.04 6.10
C ARG A 117 10.68 16.25 5.16
N TYR A 118 10.42 15.26 4.31
CA TYR A 118 9.23 15.28 3.47
C TYR A 118 7.95 15.21 4.32
N LEU A 119 6.91 15.96 3.96
CA LEU A 119 5.63 15.97 4.67
C LEU A 119 4.42 15.73 3.75
N GLY A 120 4.60 15.75 2.43
CA GLY A 120 3.53 15.45 1.47
C GLY A 120 3.45 16.43 0.32
N TYR A 121 2.35 16.38 -0.43
CA TYR A 121 2.06 17.32 -1.52
C TYR A 121 1.09 18.41 -1.06
N ASN A 122 1.24 19.63 -1.59
CA ASN A 122 0.27 20.69 -1.34
C ASN A 122 -1.03 20.45 -2.15
N ASN A 123 -2.13 20.12 -1.46
CA ASN A 123 -3.44 19.82 -2.08
C ASN A 123 -4.45 20.98 -1.98
N ASN A 124 -4.02 22.19 -1.64
CA ASN A 124 -4.95 23.33 -1.57
C ASN A 124 -5.35 23.82 -2.97
N ASN A 125 -6.57 23.47 -3.38
CA ASN A 125 -7.19 23.87 -4.66
C ASN A 125 -7.32 25.39 -4.84
N ASN A 126 -7.22 26.20 -3.78
CA ASN A 126 -7.40 27.65 -3.85
C ASN A 126 -6.10 28.45 -4.10
N ASN A 127 -4.93 27.82 -4.00
CA ASN A 127 -3.65 28.51 -4.22
C ASN A 127 -2.83 27.80 -5.31
N ASN A 128 -2.56 28.50 -6.41
CA ASN A 128 -1.83 28.03 -7.61
C ASN A 128 -0.38 27.51 -7.38
N LYS A 129 0.05 27.26 -6.15
CA LYS A 129 1.40 26.76 -5.82
C LYS A 129 1.38 25.24 -5.62
N LYS A 130 1.44 24.52 -6.74
CA LYS A 130 1.79 23.09 -6.75
C LYS A 130 3.25 22.94 -6.29
N GLY A 131 3.50 22.09 -5.30
CA GLY A 131 4.83 21.84 -4.76
C GLY A 131 4.82 20.85 -3.60
N TYR A 132 6.00 20.36 -3.25
CA TYR A 132 6.22 19.48 -2.12
C TYR A 132 6.17 20.30 -0.82
N LYS A 133 5.44 19.78 0.17
CA LYS A 133 5.38 20.29 1.54
C LYS A 133 6.46 19.59 2.35
N ILE A 134 7.31 20.37 2.98
CA ILE A 134 8.55 19.89 3.59
C ILE A 134 8.74 20.60 4.91
N PHE A 135 9.25 19.88 5.90
CA PHE A 135 9.54 20.40 7.23
C PHE A 135 11.05 20.61 7.39
N ASP A 136 11.45 21.83 7.72
CA ASP A 136 12.82 22.14 8.09
C ASP A 136 12.99 21.99 9.62
N PRO A 137 13.75 20.99 10.10
CA PRO A 137 13.96 20.79 11.53
C PRO A 137 14.81 21.88 12.19
N PHE A 138 15.62 22.63 11.42
CA PHE A 138 16.48 23.69 11.97
C PHE A 138 15.67 24.96 12.25
N THR A 139 14.74 25.31 11.37
CA THR A 139 13.88 26.50 11.54
C THR A 139 12.51 26.18 12.12
N SER A 140 12.17 24.89 12.28
CA SER A 140 10.84 24.40 12.68
C SER A 140 9.69 24.93 11.81
N LYS A 141 9.98 25.27 10.55
CA LYS A 141 9.01 25.82 9.60
C LYS A 141 8.64 24.79 8.54
N VAL A 142 7.39 24.88 8.09
CA VAL A 142 6.91 24.13 6.94
C VAL A 142 7.05 24.99 5.69
N ILE A 143 7.78 24.49 4.70
CA ILE A 143 8.09 25.17 3.44
C ILE A 143 7.44 24.40 2.30
N VAL A 144 6.89 25.12 1.32
CA VAL A 144 6.41 24.52 0.07
C VAL A 144 7.42 24.86 -1.04
N SER A 145 8.09 23.85 -1.59
CA SER A 145 9.09 24.02 -2.65
C SER A 145 8.81 23.12 -3.85
N ARG A 146 9.12 23.61 -5.05
CA ARG A 146 9.09 22.81 -6.30
C ARG A 146 10.42 22.11 -6.57
N TYR A 147 11.50 22.58 -5.95
CA TYR A 147 12.86 22.12 -6.21
C TYR A 147 13.36 21.33 -5.00
N VAL A 148 13.03 20.04 -4.99
CA VAL A 148 13.42 19.09 -3.95
C VAL A 148 14.18 17.95 -4.59
N LYS A 149 15.37 17.65 -4.08
CA LYS A 149 16.11 16.45 -4.44
C LYS A 149 15.97 15.42 -3.32
N PHE A 150 15.32 14.32 -3.63
CA PHE A 150 15.21 13.16 -2.76
C PHE A 150 16.54 12.40 -2.77
N ASP A 151 17.03 12.03 -1.60
CA ASP A 151 18.21 11.20 -1.47
C ASP A 151 17.76 9.73 -1.37
N GLU A 152 17.77 9.04 -2.51
CA GLU A 152 17.34 7.63 -2.63
C GLU A 152 18.43 6.64 -2.16
N SER A 153 19.62 7.13 -1.77
CA SER A 153 20.74 6.26 -1.35
C SER A 153 20.51 5.57 0.01
N ARG A 154 19.47 5.97 0.75
CA ARG A 154 19.12 5.44 2.09
C ARG A 154 17.84 4.60 2.10
N THR A 155 17.29 4.27 0.94
CA THR A 155 16.13 3.36 0.74
C THR A 155 16.59 2.01 0.22
#